data_AF-A0A850EEM2-F1
#
_entry.id   AF-A0A850EEM2-F1
#
_cell.length_a   1.000
_cell.length_b   1.000
_cell.length_c   1.000
_cell.angle_alpha   90.00
_cell.angle_beta   90.00
_cell.angle_gamma   90.00
#
_symmetry.space_group_name_H-M   'P 1'
#
loop_
_entity.id
_entity.type
_entity.pdbx_description
1 polymer ?
#
loop_
_entity_poly.entity_id
_entity_poly.type
_entity_poly.pdbx_seq_one_letter_code
_entity_poly.pdbx_strand_id
1 'polypeptide(L)' 'PQGGPLSPLLANILLDDLDKELSGRGLRFVRYADDCNIFVASRRAGERVMESVSRFVEGKLKLKVNREKSAVD' A
#
# COMPACT_ATOMS: atom_id res chain seq x y z
N PRO A 1 11.94 -10.02 17.58
CA PRO A 1 10.92 -11.04 17.20
C PRO A 1 9.80 -10.39 16.36
N GLN A 2 9.90 -10.51 15.03
CA GLN A 2 8.83 -10.13 14.09
C GLN A 2 7.76 -11.23 14.05
N GLY A 3 6.83 -11.24 15.00
CA GLY A 3 5.86 -12.34 15.06
C GLY A 3 5.01 -12.32 16.31
N GLY A 4 4.35 -11.21 16.60
CA GLY A 4 3.19 -11.26 17.49
C GLY A 4 2.08 -12.03 16.77
N PRO A 5 1.36 -12.98 17.40
CA PRO A 5 0.31 -13.79 16.76
C PRO A 5 -0.86 -12.96 16.19
N LEU A 6 -0.92 -11.66 16.50
CA LEU A 6 -1.89 -10.68 16.00
C LEU A 6 -1.40 -9.86 14.78
N SER A 7 -0.11 -9.86 14.48
CA SER A 7 0.48 -9.08 13.39
C SER A 7 -0.05 -9.47 12.00
N PRO A 8 -0.31 -10.76 11.68
CA PRO A 8 -0.90 -11.14 10.39
C PRO A 8 -2.36 -10.71 10.23
N LEU A 9 -3.13 -10.74 11.32
CA LEU A 9 -4.55 -10.34 11.33
C LEU A 9 -4.69 -8.82 11.21
N LEU A 10 -3.86 -8.06 11.93
CA LEU A 10 -3.83 -6.61 11.81
C LEU A 10 -3.33 -6.16 10.44
N ALA A 11 -2.31 -6.82 9.87
CA ALA A 11 -1.90 -6.57 8.49
C ALA A 11 -3.06 -6.80 7.51
N ASN A 12 -3.80 -7.91 7.62
CA ASN A 12 -4.92 -8.18 6.72
C ASN A 12 -6.08 -7.17 6.83
N ILE A 13 -6.45 -6.72 8.04
CA ILE A 13 -7.49 -5.69 8.22
C ILE A 13 -7.04 -4.34 7.64
N LEU A 14 -5.77 -4.02 7.83
CA LEU A 14 -5.18 -2.75 7.40
C LEU A 14 -4.98 -2.69 5.88
N LEU A 15 -4.64 -3.83 5.30
CA LEU A 15 -4.48 -3.99 3.86
C LEU A 15 -5.84 -4.08 3.14
N ASP A 16 -6.93 -4.47 3.82
CA ASP A 16 -8.29 -4.41 3.27
C ASP A 16 -8.75 -2.95 3.04
N ASP A 17 -8.45 -2.05 3.97
CA ASP A 17 -8.71 -0.61 3.79
C ASP A 17 -7.89 -0.01 2.64
N LEU A 18 -6.65 -0.48 2.47
CA LEU A 18 -5.80 -0.10 1.34
C LEU A 18 -6.39 -0.61 0.01
N ASP A 19 -6.80 -1.87 -0.06
CA ASP A 19 -7.41 -2.46 -1.25
C ASP A 19 -8.69 -1.74 -1.67
N LYS A 20 -9.53 -1.37 -0.69
CA LYS A 20 -10.75 -0.57 -0.92
C LYS A 20 -10.42 0.81 -1.48
N GLU A 21 -9.39 1.47 -0.93
CA GLU A 21 -8.93 2.77 -1.43
C GLU A 21 -8.40 2.67 -2.86
N LEU A 22 -7.57 1.65 -3.16
CA LEU A 22 -7.02 1.43 -4.49
C LEU A 22 -8.12 1.07 -5.50
N SER A 23 -9.07 0.23 -5.11
CA SER A 23 -10.23 -0.16 -5.93
C SER A 23 -11.17 1.02 -6.17
N GLY A 24 -11.46 1.82 -5.15
CA GLY A 24 -12.27 3.03 -5.27
C GLY A 24 -11.65 4.10 -6.17
N ARG A 25 -10.32 4.11 -6.29
CA ARG A 25 -9.57 4.94 -7.25
C ARG A 25 -9.47 4.34 -8.65
N GLY A 26 -9.97 3.13 -8.87
CA GLY A 26 -9.89 2.41 -10.14
C GLY A 26 -8.46 2.02 -10.54
N LEU A 27 -7.56 1.87 -9.55
CA LEU A 27 -6.19 1.46 -9.80
C LEU A 27 -6.11 -0.05 -10.04
N ARG A 28 -5.25 -0.46 -10.97
CA ARG A 28 -4.90 -1.87 -11.15
C ARG A 28 -3.79 -2.20 -10.18
N PHE A 29 -4.02 -3.13 -9.27
CA PHE A 29 -3.02 -3.56 -8.29
C PHE A 29 -3.09 -5.07 -8.07
N VAL A 30 -1.98 -5.64 -7.60
CA VAL A 30 -1.88 -7.03 -7.15
C VAL A 30 -1.27 -7.00 -5.76
N ARG A 31 -1.92 -7.65 -4.81
CA ARG A 31 -1.44 -7.78 -3.43
C ARG A 31 -1.21 -9.25 -3.11
N TYR A 32 -0.05 -9.58 -2.56
CA TYR A 32 0.29 -10.90 -2.07
C TYR A 32 0.86 -10.78 -0.66
N ALA A 33 0.09 -11.25 0.34
CA ALA A 33 0.38 -11.02 1.75
C ALA A 33 0.62 -9.53 2.05
N ASP A 34 1.84 -9.16 2.43
CA ASP A 34 2.30 -7.82 2.77
C ASP A 34 2.86 -7.03 1.57
N ASP A 35 3.13 -7.68 0.44
CA ASP A 35 3.62 -7.02 -0.78
C ASP A 35 2.45 -6.55 -1.67
N CYS A 36 2.39 -5.24 -1.92
CA CYS A 36 1.37 -4.62 -2.78
C CYS A 36 2.04 -3.88 -3.95
N ASN A 37 1.74 -4.33 -5.18
CA ASN A 37 2.24 -3.73 -6.42
C ASN A 37 1.10 -3.04 -7.17
N ILE A 38 1.30 -1.77 -7.55
CA ILE A 38 0.30 -0.97 -8.24
C ILE A 38 0.78 -0.67 -9.67
N PHE A 39 -0.03 -1.03 -10.66
CA PHE A 39 0.28 -0.88 -12.07
C PHE A 39 -0.40 0.36 -12.67
N VAL A 40 0.42 1.27 -13.19
CA VAL A 40 -0.01 2.55 -13.78
C VAL A 40 0.50 2.68 -15.22
N ALA A 41 -0.16 3.53 -16.01
CA ALA A 41 0.18 3.70 -17.43
C ALA A 41 1.42 4.59 -17.69
N SER A 42 1.90 5.32 -16.67
CA SER A 42 3.10 6.17 -16.81
C SER A 42 3.80 6.37 -15.48
N ARG A 43 5.11 6.63 -15.54
CA ARG A 43 5.94 6.94 -14.37
C ARG A 43 5.41 8.13 -13.56
N ARG A 44 4.98 9.20 -14.25
CA ARG A 44 4.35 10.37 -13.60
C ARG A 44 3.08 10.00 -12.84
N ALA A 45 2.26 9.11 -13.42
CA ALA A 45 1.08 8.60 -12.71
C ALA A 45 1.49 7.74 -11.50
N GLY A 46 2.59 6.97 -11.61
CA GLY A 46 3.16 6.16 -10.53
C GLY A 46 3.63 7.01 -9.37
N GLU A 47 4.40 8.06 -9.62
CA GLU A 47 4.85 9.01 -8.60
C GLU A 47 3.66 9.66 -7.87
N ARG A 48 2.65 10.11 -8.62
CA ARG A 48 1.42 10.67 -8.05
C ARG A 48 0.67 9.67 -7.17
N VAL A 49 0.56 8.42 -7.61
CA VAL A 49 -0.12 7.35 -6.87
C VAL A 49 0.68 6.98 -5.62
N MET A 50 2.00 6.81 -5.75
CA MET A 50 2.91 6.52 -4.65
C MET A 50 2.80 7.57 -3.54
N GLU A 51 2.84 8.86 -3.89
CA GLU A 51 2.71 9.95 -2.91
C GLU A 51 1.34 9.91 -2.21
N SER A 52 0.27 9.73 -2.99
CA SER A 52 -1.09 9.75 -2.46
C SER A 52 -1.40 8.55 -1.57
N VAL A 53 -0.94 7.35 -1.95
CA VAL A 53 -1.07 6.13 -1.15
C VAL A 53 -0.22 6.22 0.10
N SER A 54 1.01 6.74 0.00
CA SER A 54 1.88 6.95 1.17
C SER A 54 1.23 7.87 2.20
N ARG A 55 0.63 8.98 1.76
CA ARG A 55 -0.12 9.90 2.64
C ARG A 55 -1.32 9.21 3.31
N PHE A 56 -2.03 8.35 2.58
CA PHE A 56 -3.15 7.59 3.14
C PHE A 56 -2.69 6.61 4.23
N VAL A 57 -1.63 5.85 3.95
CA VAL A 57 -1.05 4.85 4.85
C VAL A 57 -0.46 5.51 6.10
N GLU A 58 0.33 6.58 5.95
CA GLU A 58 0.91 7.30 7.10
C GLU A 58 -0.15 8.10 7.88
N GLY A 59 -1.11 8.70 7.18
CA GLY A 59 -2.11 9.57 7.79
C GLY A 59 -3.23 8.82 8.51
N LYS A 60 -3.89 7.91 7.77
CA LYS A 60 -5.10 7.20 8.20
C LYS A 60 -4.77 5.91 8.92
N LEU A 61 -3.81 5.16 8.41
CA LEU A 61 -3.43 3.84 8.94
C LEU A 61 -2.31 3.94 9.99
N LYS A 62 -1.68 5.12 10.15
CA LYS A 62 -0.57 5.39 11.07
C LYS A 62 0.61 4.43 10.91
N LEU A 63 0.77 3.86 9.72
CA LEU A 63 1.89 2.99 9.38
C LEU A 63 3.03 3.79 8.75
N LYS A 64 4.25 3.29 8.93
CA LYS A 64 5.43 3.84 8.27
C LYS A 64 5.66 3.14 6.93
N VAL A 65 5.69 3.90 5.84
CA VAL A 65 6.05 3.37 4.51
C VAL A 65 7.57 3.16 4.44
N ASN A 66 7.99 1.98 3.99
CA ASN A 66 9.40 1.71 3.75
C ASN A 66 9.83 2.22 2.37
N ARG A 67 10.23 3.51 2.31
CA ARG A 67 10.64 4.19 1.07
C ARG A 67 11.88 3.60 0.39
N GLU A 68 12.68 2.81 1.10
CA GLU A 68 13.84 2.12 0.49
C GLU A 68 13.40 0.92 -0.36
N LYS A 69 12.25 0.31 -0.02
CA LYS A 69 11.65 -0.78 -0.79
C LYS A 69 10.58 -0.30 -1.78
N SER A 70 10.09 0.92 -1.64
CA SER A 70 9.06 1.48 -2.52
C SER A 70 9.68 2.30 -3.65
N ALA A 71 9.66 1.75 -4.87
CA ALA A 71 10.14 2.43 -6.08
C ALA A 71 9.04 2.52 -7.15
N VAL A 72 9.12 3.55 -7.99
CA VAL A 72 8.35 3.64 -9.24
C VAL A 72 9.33 3.29 -10.36
N ASP A 73 9.15 2.11 -10.95
CA ASP A 73 9.95 1.59 -12.06
C ASP A 73 9.09 1.54 -13.34
#